data_AF-A0A1F9V6R8-F1
#
_entry.id   AF-A0A1F9V6R8-F1
#
_cell.length_a   1.000
_cell.length_b   1.000
_cell.length_c   1.000
_cell.angle_alpha   90.00
_cell.angle_beta   90.00
_cell.angle_gamma   90.00
#
_symmetry.space_group_name_H-M   'P 1'
#
loop_
_entity.id
_entity.type
_entity.pdbx_description
1 polymer ?
#
loop_
_entity_poly.entity_id
_entity_poly.type
_entity_poly.pdbx_seq_one_letter_code
_entity_poly.pdbx_strand_id
1 'polypeptide(L)'
;MSKPEIRRIVLAYSGGLDTSVIVPWLKEHYRCEVVCFTADIGQGEELGGLEAKALASGAAGLIVRDVREEFARDYLFRVLRAGAVYERKYLLGTSIAWPLIA
;
A
#
# COMPACT_ATOMS: atom_id res chain seq x y z
N MET A 1 -26.60 16.72 10.87
CA MET A 1 -25.16 16.99 11.13
C MET A 1 -24.45 17.01 9.78
N SER A 2 -23.71 18.06 9.45
CA SER A 2 -22.92 18.10 8.21
C SER A 2 -21.75 17.11 8.32
N LYS A 3 -21.47 16.36 7.25
CA LYS A 3 -20.29 15.47 7.22
C LYS A 3 -19.02 16.32 7.38
N PRO A 4 -18.00 15.83 8.12
CA PRO A 4 -16.72 16.51 8.23
C PRO A 4 -16.05 16.63 6.86
N GLU A 5 -15.40 17.76 6.62
CA GLU A 5 -14.64 18.02 5.39
C GLU A 5 -13.34 17.21 5.39
N ILE A 6 -13.15 16.39 4.35
CA ILE A 6 -11.93 15.59 4.17
C ILE A 6 -10.88 16.47 3.50
N ARG A 7 -9.82 16.83 4.22
CA ARG A 7 -8.74 17.70 3.70
C ARG A 7 -7.64 16.92 2.99
N ARG A 8 -7.31 15.73 3.49
CA ARG A 8 -6.21 14.90 2.97
C ARG A 8 -6.51 13.41 3.14
N ILE A 9 -6.15 12.62 2.15
CA ILE A 9 -6.24 11.16 2.14
C ILE A 9 -4.85 10.56 1.88
N VAL A 10 -4.50 9.52 2.63
CA VAL A 10 -3.34 8.66 2.31
C VAL A 10 -3.87 7.42 1.60
N LEU A 11 -3.38 7.15 0.40
CA LEU A 11 -3.77 6.01 -0.41
C LEU A 11 -2.64 4.99 -0.45
N ALA A 12 -2.90 3.77 0.04
CA ALA A 12 -2.04 2.63 -0.25
C ALA A 12 -2.03 2.40 -1.77
N TYR A 13 -0.87 2.61 -2.38
CA TYR A 13 -0.68 2.75 -3.82
C TYR A 13 0.30 1.69 -4.33
N SER A 14 -0.15 0.83 -5.24
CA SER A 14 0.69 -0.21 -5.85
C SER A 14 1.27 0.22 -7.20
N GLY A 15 0.80 1.33 -7.77
CA GLY A 15 1.09 1.68 -9.16
C GLY A 15 0.30 0.88 -10.19
N GLY A 16 -0.57 -0.04 -9.77
CA GLY A 16 -1.52 -0.71 -10.66
C GLY A 16 -2.54 0.26 -11.26
N LEU A 17 -3.24 -0.19 -12.31
CA LEU A 17 -4.29 0.60 -12.97
C LEU A 17 -5.33 1.10 -11.95
N ASP A 18 -5.83 0.21 -11.10
CA ASP A 18 -6.90 0.51 -10.14
C ASP A 18 -6.48 1.63 -9.18
N THR A 19 -5.34 1.48 -8.50
CA THR A 19 -4.84 2.53 -7.59
C THR A 19 -4.50 3.83 -8.30
N SER A 20 -4.13 3.80 -9.58
CA SER A 20 -3.89 5.00 -10.40
C SER A 20 -5.18 5.73 -10.73
N VAL A 21 -6.26 5.00 -11.02
CA VAL A 21 -7.60 5.58 -11.29
C VAL A 21 -8.27 6.08 -10.01
N ILE A 22 -7.97 5.47 -8.86
CA ILE A 22 -8.50 5.91 -7.56
C ILE A 22 -7.99 7.31 -7.18
N VAL A 23 -6.76 7.68 -7.54
CA VAL A 23 -6.19 9.01 -7.21
C VAL A 23 -7.08 10.17 -7.73
N PRO A 24 -7.37 10.29 -9.05
CA PRO A 24 -8.25 11.35 -9.54
C PRO A 24 -9.68 11.19 -9.02
N TRP A 25 -10.17 9.96 -8.86
CA TRP A 25 -11.51 9.70 -8.32
C TRP A 25 -11.67 10.29 -6.91
N LEU A 26 -10.69 10.07 -6.01
CA LEU A 26 -10.70 10.63 -4.65
C LEU A 26 -10.70 12.17 -4.68
N LYS A 27 -9.90 12.78 -5.56
CA LYS A 27 -9.84 14.23 -5.70
C LYS A 27 -11.16 14.81 -6.21
N GLU A 28 -11.79 14.19 -7.19
CA GLU A 28 -13.07 14.63 -7.76
C GLU A 28 -14.21 14.52 -6.73
N HIS A 29 -14.24 13.44 -5.95
CA HIS A 29 -15.33 13.16 -5.02
C HIS A 29 -15.20 13.87 -3.68
N TYR A 30 -13.98 14.05 -3.19
CA TYR A 30 -13.71 14.61 -1.86
C TYR A 30 -13.07 16.01 -1.89
N ARG A 31 -12.62 16.48 -3.06
CA ARG A 31 -11.93 17.79 -3.22
C ARG A 31 -10.75 17.94 -2.25
N CYS A 32 -10.04 16.85 -2.01
CA CYS A 32 -8.98 16.77 -1.04
C CYS A 32 -7.61 16.56 -1.69
N GLU A 33 -6.56 16.72 -0.89
CA GLU A 33 -5.22 16.28 -1.26
C GLU A 33 -5.11 14.76 -1.13
N VAL A 34 -4.43 14.09 -2.08
CA VAL A 34 -4.17 12.65 -2.03
C VAL A 34 -2.67 12.44 -2.01
N VAL A 35 -2.17 11.76 -0.97
CA VAL A 35 -0.77 11.33 -0.85
C VAL A 35 -0.73 9.82 -1.04
N CYS A 36 0.11 9.34 -1.95
CA CYS A 36 0.28 7.92 -2.17
C CYS A 36 1.33 7.36 -1.20
N PHE A 37 1.13 6.12 -0.75
CA PHE A 37 2.05 5.38 0.09
C PHE A 37 2.28 3.98 -0.49
N THR A 38 3.54 3.58 -0.58
CA THR A 38 3.95 2.24 -1.01
C THR A 38 4.90 1.65 0.03
N ALA A 39 4.55 0.47 0.55
CA ALA A 39 5.46 -0.33 1.34
C ALA A 39 6.31 -1.22 0.42
N ASP A 40 7.62 -1.10 0.48
CA ASP A 40 8.55 -2.06 -0.14
C ASP A 40 8.68 -3.27 0.79
N ILE A 41 8.10 -4.38 0.34
CA ILE A 41 8.12 -5.69 0.97
C ILE A 41 8.91 -6.71 0.12
N GLY A 42 9.69 -6.24 -0.86
CA GLY A 42 10.54 -7.07 -1.71
C GLY A 42 10.04 -7.27 -3.15
N GLN A 43 9.09 -6.46 -3.63
CA GLN A 43 8.54 -6.55 -4.99
C GLN A 43 9.50 -6.11 -6.12
N GLY A 44 10.65 -5.51 -5.79
CA GLY A 44 11.73 -5.25 -6.77
C GLY A 44 11.37 -4.19 -7.82
N GLU A 45 11.48 -4.55 -9.10
CA GLU A 45 11.34 -3.63 -10.25
C GLU A 45 9.98 -2.92 -10.30
N GLU A 46 8.96 -3.46 -9.64
CA GLU A 46 7.63 -2.85 -9.51
C GLU A 46 7.64 -1.48 -8.81
N LEU A 47 8.72 -1.14 -8.08
CA LEU A 47 8.90 0.17 -7.47
C LEU A 47 9.37 1.25 -8.46
N GLY A 48 9.88 0.84 -9.62
CA GLY A 48 10.41 1.74 -10.63
C GLY A 48 9.34 2.65 -11.24
N GLY A 49 9.59 3.95 -11.26
CA GLY A 49 8.69 4.93 -11.88
C GLY A 49 7.38 5.18 -11.15
N LEU A 50 7.18 4.60 -9.96
CA LEU A 50 5.95 4.78 -9.17
C LEU A 50 5.68 6.25 -8.84
N GLU A 51 6.70 7.02 -8.49
CA GLU A 51 6.55 8.44 -8.12
C GLU A 51 6.03 9.25 -9.31
N ALA A 52 6.67 9.10 -10.48
CA ALA A 52 6.22 9.75 -11.71
C ALA A 52 4.77 9.38 -12.05
N LYS A 53 4.39 8.10 -11.89
CA LYS A 53 3.03 7.62 -12.14
C LYS A 53 2.01 8.17 -11.15
N ALA A 54 2.34 8.23 -9.85
CA ALA A 54 1.48 8.79 -8.82
C ALA A 54 1.22 10.28 -9.06
N LEU A 55 2.28 11.05 -9.37
CA LEU A 55 2.18 12.47 -9.71
C LEU A 55 1.34 12.68 -10.99
N ALA A 56 1.58 11.88 -12.05
CA ALA A 56 0.80 11.94 -13.28
C ALA A 56 -0.69 11.60 -13.06
N SER A 57 -0.99 10.73 -12.08
CA SER A 57 -2.36 10.41 -11.66
C SER A 57 -3.00 11.52 -10.82
N GLY A 58 -2.23 12.52 -10.40
CA GLY A 58 -2.70 13.70 -9.67
C GLY A 58 -2.44 13.67 -8.15
N ALA A 59 -1.63 12.75 -7.64
CA ALA A 59 -1.25 12.74 -6.23
C ALA A 59 -0.36 13.95 -5.89
N ALA A 60 -0.37 14.37 -4.62
CA ALA A 60 0.52 15.40 -4.11
C ALA A 60 1.95 14.91 -3.91
N GLY A 61 2.14 13.59 -3.80
CA GLY A 61 3.43 12.94 -3.66
C GLY A 61 3.28 11.44 -3.43
N LEU A 62 4.42 10.75 -3.45
CA LEU A 62 4.53 9.33 -3.12
C LEU A 62 5.54 9.16 -1.98
N ILE A 63 5.15 8.40 -0.95
CA ILE A 63 6.04 7.94 0.10
C ILE A 63 6.31 6.46 -0.15
N VAL A 64 7.55 6.10 -0.42
CA VAL A 64 8.00 4.70 -0.47
C VAL A 64 8.75 4.39 0.81
N ARG A 65 8.33 3.34 1.52
CA ARG A 65 8.98 2.90 2.76
C ARG A 65 9.50 1.48 2.63
N ASP A 66 10.81 1.32 2.77
CA ASP A 66 11.43 0.01 2.94
C ASP A 66 11.04 -0.57 4.30
N VAL A 67 10.26 -1.65 4.26
CA VAL A 67 9.77 -2.39 5.43
C VAL A 67 10.15 -3.87 5.35
N ARG A 68 11.10 -4.24 4.48
CA ARG A 68 11.49 -5.65 4.27
C ARG A 68 12.02 -6.31 5.55
N GLU A 69 12.83 -5.58 6.31
CA GLU A 69 13.38 -6.06 7.59
C GLU A 69 12.30 -6.23 8.66
N GLU A 70 11.36 -5.28 8.75
CA GLU A 70 10.21 -5.39 9.66
C GLU A 70 9.30 -6.55 9.26
N PHE A 71 9.03 -6.70 7.96
CA PHE A 71 8.25 -7.80 7.43
C PHE A 71 8.87 -9.16 7.78
N ALA A 72 10.18 -9.31 7.58
CA ALA A 72 10.89 -10.53 7.91
C ALA A 72 10.85 -10.85 9.41
N ARG A 73 11.28 -9.89 10.24
CA ARG A 73 11.43 -10.07 11.69
C ARG A 73 10.09 -10.26 12.40
N ASP A 74 9.12 -9.41 12.10
CA ASP A 74 7.90 -9.28 12.89
C ASP A 74 6.71 -10.06 12.29
N TYR A 75 6.78 -10.49 11.03
CA TYR A 75 5.70 -11.25 10.38
C TYR A 75 6.18 -12.62 9.89
N LEU A 76 7.12 -12.67 8.94
CA LEU A 76 7.56 -13.93 8.31
C LEU A 76 8.09 -14.94 9.34
N PHE A 77 9.03 -14.54 10.20
CA PHE A 77 9.57 -15.44 11.22
C PHE A 77 8.58 -15.79 12.32
N ARG A 78 7.52 -15.00 12.54
CA ARG A 78 6.45 -15.37 13.48
C ARG A 78 5.57 -16.48 12.88
N VAL A 79 5.16 -16.32 11.63
CA VAL A 79 4.37 -17.31 10.89
C VAL A 79 5.13 -18.62 10.72
N LEU A 80 6.42 -18.52 10.37
CA LEU A 80 7.31 -19.68 10.24
C LEU A 80 7.43 -20.47 11.55
N ARG A 81 7.69 -19.78 12.68
CA ARG A 81 7.77 -20.42 14.00
C ARG A 81 6.46 -21.05 14.44
N ALA A 82 5.32 -20.48 14.04
CA ALA A 82 4.02 -21.06 14.32
C ALA A 82 3.70 -22.30 13.46
N GLY A 83 4.49 -22.57 12.41
CA GLY A 83 4.19 -23.64 11.46
C GLY A 83 2.86 -23.44 10.73
N ALA A 84 2.44 -22.18 10.55
CA ALA A 84 1.11 -21.88 10.04
C ALA A 84 1.02 -22.19 8.54
N VAL A 85 0.06 -23.04 8.18
CA VAL A 85 -0.25 -23.41 6.79
C VAL A 85 -1.76 -23.40 6.61
N TYR A 86 -2.25 -22.50 5.76
CA TYR A 86 -3.66 -22.42 5.44
C TYR A 86 -4.07 -23.58 4.52
N GLU A 87 -5.13 -24.28 4.91
CA GLU A 87 -5.67 -25.44 4.18
C GLU A 87 -4.61 -26.49 3.79
N ARG A 88 -3.57 -26.62 4.63
CA ARG A 88 -2.41 -27.54 4.41
C ARG A 88 -1.65 -27.30 3.11
N LYS A 89 -1.80 -26.14 2.46
CA LYS A 89 -1.11 -25.83 1.19
C LYS A 89 -0.55 -24.41 1.10
N TYR A 90 -1.28 -23.41 1.58
CA TYR A 90 -0.91 -22.00 1.38
C TYR A 90 -0.11 -21.44 2.56
N LEU A 91 1.02 -20.81 2.25
CA LEU A 91 1.97 -20.27 3.24
C LEU A 91 1.70 -18.82 3.66
N LEU A 92 0.46 -18.34 3.47
CA LEU A 92 -0.03 -17.06 4.01
C LEU A 92 0.68 -15.78 3.55
N GLY A 93 1.57 -15.84 2.54
CA GLY A 93 2.44 -14.72 2.16
C GLY A 93 1.73 -13.39 1.89
N THR A 94 0.57 -13.42 1.23
CA THR A 94 -0.24 -12.22 0.97
C THR A 94 -0.94 -11.75 2.24
N SER A 95 -1.62 -12.64 2.94
CA SER A 95 -2.42 -12.32 4.14
C SER A 95 -1.60 -11.72 5.29
N ILE A 96 -0.31 -12.04 5.37
CA ILE A 96 0.56 -11.53 6.46
C ILE A 96 1.25 -10.21 6.10
N ALA A 97 1.31 -9.84 4.82
CA ALA A 97 1.83 -8.53 4.40
C ALA A 97 0.81 -7.41 4.66
N TRP A 98 -0.49 -7.68 4.52
CA TRP A 98 -1.53 -6.66 4.67
C TRP A 98 -1.56 -5.95 6.03
N PRO A 99 -1.41 -6.63 7.20
CA PRO A 99 -1.39 -5.95 8.48
C PRO A 99 -0.11 -5.14 8.75
N LEU A 100 0.93 -5.26 7.90
CA LEU A 100 2.10 -4.38 7.92
C LEU A 100 1.86 -3.10 7.09
N ILE A 101 1.04 -3.19 6.04
CA ILE A 101 0.77 -2.07 5.11
C ILE A 101 -0.28 -1.09 5.68
N ALA A 102 -1.19 -1.57 6.51
CA ALA A 102 -2.33 -0.82 7.08
C ALA A 102 -1.93 0.07 8.28
#